data_AF-A0A957CPM1-F1
#
_entry.id   AF-A0A957CPM1-F1
#
_cell.length_a   1.000
_cell.length_b   1.000
_cell.length_c   1.000
_cell.angle_alpha   90.00
_cell.angle_beta   90.00
_cell.angle_gamma   90.00
#
_symmetry.space_group_name_H-M   'P 1'
#
loop_
_entity.id
_entity.type
_entity.pdbx_description
1 polymer ?
#
loop_
_entity_poly.entity_id
_entity_poly.type
_entity_poly.pdbx_seq_one_letter_code
_entity_poly.pdbx_strand_id
1 'polypeptide(L)'
;MGQLTFILGGARSGKSTFAENKAKKLGGRVVYIATAEEKDEEMAARIEVHKRERPSHWQTVEIPINVGQTVTSQQIDADIILLDCLTL
;
A
#
# COMPACT_ATOMS: atom_id res chain seq x y z
N MET A 1 -4.52 11.17 -18.09
CA MET A 1 -3.43 10.17 -17.96
C MET A 1 -2.96 10.17 -16.51
N GLY A 2 -2.90 9.01 -15.86
CA GLY A 2 -2.35 8.88 -14.51
C GLY A 2 -0.82 8.81 -14.53
N GLN A 3 -0.18 9.09 -13.39
CA GLN A 3 1.26 8.95 -13.21
C GLN A 3 1.57 7.67 -12.43
N LEU A 4 2.42 6.81 -12.97
CA LEU A 4 2.94 5.64 -12.25
C LEU A 4 4.32 5.98 -11.66
N THR A 5 4.46 5.87 -10.34
CA THR A 5 5.76 5.94 -9.66
C THR A 5 6.09 4.55 -9.11
N PHE A 6 7.23 4.00 -9.51
CA PHE A 6 7.75 2.76 -8.92
C PHE A 6 8.89 3.06 -7.93
N ILE A 7 8.80 2.52 -6.72
CA ILE A 7 9.73 2.79 -5.62
C ILE A 7 10.44 1.48 -5.26
N LEU A 8 11.76 1.45 -5.44
CA LEU A 8 12.63 0.29 -5.19
C LEU A 8 13.66 0.57 -4.10
N GLY A 9 14.30 -0.48 -3.58
CA GLY A 9 15.29 -0.39 -2.51
C GLY A 9 15.37 -1.64 -1.65
N GLY A 10 16.46 -1.79 -0.90
CA GLY A 10 16.73 -2.96 -0.05
C GLY A 10 15.76 -3.14 1.12
N ALA A 11 15.85 -4.27 1.81
CA ALA A 11 15.09 -4.50 3.04
C ALA A 11 15.37 -3.38 4.06
N ARG A 12 14.32 -2.89 4.73
CA ARG A 12 14.40 -1.82 5.75
C ARG A 12 14.98 -0.48 5.25
N SER A 13 14.99 -0.22 3.95
CA SER A 13 15.47 1.05 3.38
C SER A 13 14.47 2.22 3.45
N GLY A 14 13.33 2.06 4.15
CA GLY A 14 12.33 3.12 4.31
C GLY A 14 11.40 3.39 3.11
N LYS A 15 11.27 2.45 2.17
CA LYS A 15 10.44 2.62 0.96
C LYS A 15 8.97 2.92 1.27
N SER A 16 8.35 2.12 2.14
CA SER A 16 6.94 2.26 2.52
C SER A 16 6.70 3.63 3.14
N THR A 17 7.53 4.02 4.11
CA THR A 17 7.48 5.37 4.71
C THR A 17 7.64 6.49 3.68
N PHE A 18 8.56 6.35 2.71
CA PHE A 18 8.73 7.33 1.64
C PHE A 18 7.48 7.41 0.74
N ALA A 19 6.92 6.26 0.35
CA ALA A 19 5.72 6.18 -0.48
C ALA A 19 4.52 6.82 0.22
N GLU A 20 4.29 6.50 1.49
CA GLU A 20 3.22 7.09 2.30
C GLU A 20 3.37 8.59 2.44
N ASN A 21 4.58 9.09 2.73
CA ASN A 21 4.83 10.52 2.82
C ASN A 21 4.59 11.23 1.48
N LYS A 22 4.90 10.58 0.35
CA LYS A 22 4.61 11.11 -0.97
C LYS A 22 3.09 11.19 -1.22
N ALA A 23 2.34 10.14 -0.90
CA ALA A 23 0.88 10.12 -1.03
C ALA A 23 0.21 11.16 -0.12
N LYS A 24 0.67 11.30 1.13
CA LYS A 24 0.23 12.37 2.06
C LYS A 24 0.40 13.77 1.47
N LYS A 25 1.52 14.03 0.81
CA LYS A 25 1.82 15.34 0.19
C LYS A 25 1.00 15.63 -1.06
N LEU A 26 0.68 14.62 -1.85
CA LEU A 26 -0.16 14.78 -3.04
C LEU A 26 -1.62 15.09 -2.66
N GLY A 27 -2.08 14.59 -1.51
CA GLY A 27 -3.44 14.82 -1.01
C GLY A 27 -4.51 14.09 -1.82
N GLY A 28 -5.77 14.25 -1.41
CA GLY A 28 -6.91 13.56 -2.03
C GLY A 28 -7.23 12.21 -1.37
N ARG A 29 -8.08 11.44 -2.05
CA ARG A 29 -8.56 10.13 -1.59
C ARG A 29 -7.50 9.07 -1.89
N VAL A 30 -6.84 8.62 -0.83
CA VAL A 30 -5.80 7.60 -0.90
C VAL A 30 -6.39 6.25 -0.54
N VAL A 31 -6.14 5.27 -1.41
CA VAL A 31 -6.42 3.85 -1.15
C VAL A 31 -5.08 3.11 -1.03
N TYR A 32 -4.83 2.55 0.14
CA TYR A 32 -3.71 1.67 0.41
C TYR A 32 -4.08 0.24 0.04
N ILE A 33 -3.33 -0.36 -0.88
CA ILE A 33 -3.46 -1.78 -1.25
C ILE A 33 -2.34 -2.55 -0.60
N ALA A 34 -2.68 -3.37 0.39
CA ALA A 34 -1.76 -4.26 1.06
C ALA A 34 -1.74 -5.62 0.35
N THR A 35 -0.57 -6.03 -0.12
CA THR A 35 -0.37 -7.32 -0.82
C THR A 35 0.32 -8.37 0.05
N ALA A 36 0.87 -7.97 1.20
CA ALA A 36 1.55 -8.88 2.12
C ALA A 36 0.53 -9.78 2.85
N GLU A 37 0.88 -11.06 3.00
CA GLU A 37 0.14 -12.04 3.79
C GLU A 37 0.88 -12.32 5.09
N GLU A 38 0.14 -12.54 6.19
CA GLU A 38 0.70 -12.95 7.49
C GLU A 38 1.20 -14.41 7.41
N LYS A 39 2.42 -14.62 6.93
CA LYS A 39 3.00 -15.97 6.79
C LYS A 39 3.71 -16.47 8.06
N ASP A 40 4.09 -15.56 8.96
CA ASP A 40 4.71 -15.86 10.24
C ASP A 40 4.41 -14.76 11.28
N GLU A 41 4.69 -15.04 12.55
CA GLU A 41 4.42 -14.13 13.68
C GLU A 41 5.24 -12.83 13.61
N GLU A 42 6.46 -12.87 13.05
CA GLU A 42 7.29 -11.67 12.87
C GLU A 42 6.63 -10.73 11.84
N MET A 43 6.12 -11.30 10.75
CA MET A 43 5.43 -10.59 9.68
C MET A 43 4.08 -10.06 10.14
N ALA A 44 3.34 -10.82 10.94
CA ALA A 44 2.11 -10.36 11.57
C ALA A 44 2.35 -9.14 12.48
N ALA A 45 3.36 -9.21 13.36
CA ALA A 45 3.72 -8.08 14.23
C ALA A 45 4.12 -6.85 13.41
N ARG A 46 4.81 -7.04 12.29
CA ARG A 46 5.22 -5.94 11.40
C ARG A 46 4.06 -5.34 10.60
N ILE A 47 3.14 -6.18 10.13
CA ILE A 47 1.90 -5.75 9.47
C ILE A 47 1.08 -4.92 10.45
N GLU A 48 0.98 -5.33 11.71
CA GLU A 48 0.31 -4.56 12.76
C GLU A 48 0.93 -3.18 12.98
N VAL A 49 2.26 -3.08 13.03
CA VAL A 49 2.95 -1.78 13.11
C VAL A 49 2.61 -0.91 11.89
N HIS A 50 2.70 -1.45 10.67
CA HIS A 50 2.31 -0.69 9.47
C HIS A 50 0.84 -0.29 9.47
N LYS A 51 -0.07 -1.17 9.90
CA LYS A 51 -1.50 -0.88 10.03
C LYS A 51 -1.74 0.31 10.95
N ARG A 52 -0.97 0.44 12.04
CA ARG A 52 -1.06 1.57 12.99
C ARG A 52 -0.46 2.87 12.47
N GLU A 53 0.59 2.81 11.64
CA GLU A 53 1.24 3.99 11.07
C GLU A 53 0.44 4.61 9.89
N ARG A 54 -0.43 3.81 9.27
CA ARG A 54 -1.33 4.28 8.21
C ARG A 54 -2.28 5.35 8.73
N PRO A 55 -2.49 6.44 7.96
CA PRO A 55 -3.50 7.42 8.32
C PRO A 55 -4.89 6.79 8.37
N SER A 56 -5.60 7.00 9.49
CA SER A 56 -6.94 6.43 9.71
C SER A 56 -8.00 6.88 8.70
N HIS A 57 -7.76 7.98 7.99
CA HIS A 57 -8.64 8.49 6.93
C HIS A 57 -8.38 7.84 5.57
N TRP A 58 -7.36 6.98 5.44
CA TRP A 58 -7.12 6.22 4.22
C TRP A 58 -7.91 4.92 4.24
N GLN A 59 -8.50 4.58 3.10
CA GLN A 59 -9.07 3.25 2.92
C GLN A 59 -7.92 2.26 2.71
N THR A 60 -7.93 1.16 3.46
CA THR A 60 -7.02 0.03 3.24
C THR A 60 -7.80 -1.13 2.64
N VAL A 61 -7.25 -1.73 1.58
CA VAL A 61 -7.78 -2.95 0.97
C VAL A 61 -6.67 -3.99 0.94
N GLU A 62 -6.91 -5.16 1.51
CA GLU A 62 -5.97 -6.28 1.48
C GLU A 62 -6.25 -7.13 0.23
N ILE A 63 -5.30 -7.15 -0.70
CA ILE A 63 -5.41 -7.84 -1.99
C ILE A 63 -4.10 -8.58 -2.26
N PRO A 64 -3.94 -9.83 -1.79
CA PRO A 64 -2.67 -10.54 -1.91
C PRO A 64 -2.29 -10.91 -3.35
N ILE A 65 -3.29 -11.19 -4.19
CA ILE A 65 -3.12 -11.60 -5.59
C ILE A 65 -4.12 -10.91 -6.50
N ASN A 66 -3.87 -10.95 -7.82
CA ASN A 66 -4.76 -10.40 -8.85
C ASN A 66 -5.09 -8.91 -8.65
N VAL A 67 -4.15 -8.12 -8.10
CA VAL A 67 -4.38 -6.72 -7.71
C VAL A 67 -5.03 -5.89 -8.81
N GLY A 68 -4.50 -5.93 -10.04
CA GLY A 68 -5.05 -5.15 -11.15
C GLY A 68 -6.51 -5.53 -11.48
N GLN A 69 -6.84 -6.82 -11.43
CA GLN A 69 -8.21 -7.29 -11.64
C GLN A 69 -9.12 -6.83 -10.52
N THR A 70 -8.71 -7.00 -9.26
CA THR A 70 -9.49 -6.63 -8.08
C THR A 70 -9.74 -5.11 -8.02
N VAL A 71 -8.72 -4.30 -8.30
CA VAL A 71 -8.85 -2.84 -8.37
C VAL A 71 -9.90 -2.43 -9.42
N THR A 72 -9.88 -3.09 -10.57
CA THR A 72 -10.83 -2.80 -11.66
C THR A 72 -12.24 -3.28 -11.32
N SER A 73 -12.39 -4.49 -10.78
CA SER A 73 -13.70 -5.09 -10.51
C SER A 73 -14.41 -4.46 -9.33
N GLN A 74 -13.68 -4.03 -8.30
CA GLN A 74 -14.23 -3.33 -7.14
C GLN A 74 -14.52 -1.84 -7.43
N GLN A 75 -14.15 -1.35 -8.62
CA GLN A 75 -14.31 0.07 -8.99
C GLN A 75 -13.74 0.99 -7.92
N ILE A 76 -12.50 0.71 -7.47
CA ILE A 76 -11.85 1.48 -6.41
C ILE A 76 -11.76 2.95 -6.83
N ASP A 77 -12.53 3.79 -6.14
CA ASP A 77 -12.58 5.23 -6.38
C ASP A 77 -11.51 5.92 -5.53
N ALA A 78 -10.39 6.25 -6.17
CA ALA A 78 -9.22 6.83 -5.53
C ALA A 78 -8.57 7.87 -6.44
N ASP A 79 -8.06 8.93 -5.82
CA ASP A 79 -7.18 9.89 -6.51
C ASP A 79 -5.73 9.34 -6.52
N ILE A 80 -5.39 8.54 -5.50
CA ILE A 80 -4.07 7.91 -5.33
C ILE A 80 -4.24 6.46 -4.88
N ILE A 81 -3.59 5.55 -5.59
CA ILE A 81 -3.44 4.15 -5.18
C ILE A 81 -2.00 3.95 -4.72
N LEU A 82 -1.83 3.53 -3.46
CA LEU A 82 -0.54 3.14 -2.90
C LEU A 82 -0.52 1.63 -2.69
N LEU A 83 0.28 0.92 -3.48
CA LEU A 83 0.37 -0.53 -3.45
C LEU A 83 1.68 -0.94 -2.75
N ASP A 84 1.59 -1.71 -1.65
CA ASP A 84 2.74 -2.15 -0.86
C ASP A 84 2.50 -3.53 -0.18
N CYS A 85 3.40 -4.52 -0.23
CA CYS A 85 4.70 -4.58 -0.91
C CYS A 85 4.72 -5.51 -2.14
N LEU A 86 5.36 -5.05 -3.22
CA LEU A 86 5.66 -5.87 -4.40
C LEU A 86 6.91 -6.70 -4.15
N THR A 87 6.79 -7.78 -3.38
CA THR A 87 7.84 -8.79 -3.26
C THR A 87 7.24 -10.16 -3.58
N LEU A 88 7.74 -10.74 -4.68
CA LEU A 88 7.59 -12.15 -5.06
C LEU A 88 8.42 -13.03 -4.13
#